data_AF-A0A377AEU3-F1
#
_entry.id   AF-A0A377AEU3-F1
#
_cell.length_a   1.000
_cell.length_b   1.000
_cell.length_c   1.000
_cell.angle_alpha   90.00
_cell.angle_beta   90.00
_cell.angle_gamma   90.00
#
_symmetry.space_group_name_H-M   'P 1'
#
loop_
_entity.id
_entity.type
_entity.pdbx_description
1 polymer ?
#
loop_
_entity_poly.entity_id
_entity_poly.type
_entity_poly.pdbx_seq_one_letter_code
_entity_poly.pdbx_strand_id
1 'polypeptide(L)'
;MTQSVHKQQAGFSQTSQIHKKDNHIRGQARFCPHKRLNNAFMLHASTSPFYPLFAALDVNAKIHEGESGRRLWAECVELGIESRKAILARCKLFRPFIPPVVDGKLWQDYPTSVLASDRRFFSFEPGAKWHGFEGYAADQYFVDPCKLLLTTPGINAETGEYSDFGVPATILAHYLRENGIVPEKCDLNSILFLLTPAESHEKLAQLVEMLAQFEQHIEDDSPLAEVLRAFITNIRCAIATTPCASCVRRCTICMSVSTSKTYKKRCSASRVSRQW
;
A
#
# COMPACT_ATOMS: atom_id res chain seq x y z
N MET A 1 -19.61 -3.08 12.66
CA MET A 1 -18.44 -2.70 11.84
C MET A 1 -17.40 -2.13 12.78
N THR A 2 -16.15 -2.56 12.67
CA THR A 2 -15.03 -2.03 13.46
C THR A 2 -14.10 -1.27 12.52
N GLN A 3 -13.61 -0.10 12.95
CA GLN A 3 -12.70 0.72 12.16
C GLN A 3 -11.60 1.32 13.04
N SER A 4 -10.34 1.16 12.61
CA SER A 4 -9.21 1.88 13.20
C SER A 4 -9.16 3.28 12.59
N VAL A 5 -9.51 4.31 13.36
CA VAL A 5 -9.58 5.69 12.87
C VAL A 5 -8.19 6.18 12.45
N HIS A 6 -7.16 5.87 13.23
CA HIS A 6 -5.78 6.27 12.95
C HIS A 6 -5.13 5.68 11.69
N LYS A 7 -5.77 4.75 10.98
CA LYS A 7 -5.16 4.14 9.78
C LYS A 7 -5.28 5.04 8.55
N GLN A 8 -6.50 5.45 8.22
CA GLN A 8 -6.77 6.28 7.03
C GLN A 8 -7.85 7.34 7.29
N GLN A 9 -8.22 7.58 8.55
CA GLN A 9 -9.05 8.72 8.96
C GLN A 9 -8.23 9.65 9.86
N ALA A 10 -8.85 10.70 10.41
CA ALA A 10 -8.15 11.68 11.22
C ALA A 10 -8.15 11.27 12.70
N GLY A 11 -7.13 10.57 13.17
CA GLY A 11 -7.02 10.23 14.59
C GLY A 11 -5.63 9.78 15.02
N PHE A 12 -5.34 9.91 16.31
CA PHE A 12 -4.08 9.44 16.90
C PHE A 12 -4.01 7.92 16.95
N SER A 13 -2.80 7.36 16.90
CA SER A 13 -2.55 5.94 17.14
C SER A 13 -3.34 5.43 18.36
N GLN A 14 -3.83 4.19 18.28
CA GLN A 14 -4.74 3.54 19.25
C GLN A 14 -6.21 4.00 19.20
N THR A 15 -6.58 5.00 18.39
CA THR A 15 -8.01 5.36 18.22
C THR A 15 -8.74 4.40 17.26
N SER A 16 -9.91 3.92 17.68
CA SER A 16 -10.79 3.06 16.87
C SER A 16 -12.26 3.21 17.30
N GLN A 17 -13.18 2.74 16.46
CA GLN A 17 -14.63 2.82 16.71
C GLN A 17 -15.34 1.51 16.38
N ILE A 18 -16.43 1.25 17.08
CA ILE A 18 -17.35 0.13 16.83
C ILE A 18 -18.73 0.70 16.47
N HIS A 19 -19.14 0.52 15.22
CA HIS A 19 -20.48 0.87 14.75
C HIS A 19 -21.42 -0.33 14.87
N LYS A 20 -22.43 -0.21 15.71
CA LYS A 20 -23.44 -1.25 15.95
C LYS A 20 -24.75 -0.92 15.23
N LYS A 21 -25.14 -1.75 14.27
CA LYS A 21 -26.40 -1.62 13.49
C LYS A 21 -27.19 -2.93 13.47
N ASP A 22 -27.69 -3.34 14.62
CA ASP A 22 -28.45 -4.58 14.81
C ASP A 22 -29.91 -4.33 15.28
N ASN A 23 -30.38 -3.08 15.23
CA ASN A 23 -31.74 -2.74 15.64
C ASN A 23 -32.83 -3.46 14.81
N HIS A 24 -32.52 -3.88 13.59
CA HIS A 24 -33.43 -4.63 12.71
C HIS A 24 -33.74 -6.05 13.20
N ILE A 25 -32.97 -6.59 14.16
CA ILE A 25 -33.24 -7.88 14.82
C ILE A 25 -33.67 -7.74 16.28
N ARG A 26 -34.04 -6.53 16.71
CA ARG A 26 -34.52 -6.27 18.08
C ARG A 26 -35.73 -7.18 18.39
N GLY A 27 -35.71 -7.80 19.58
CA GLY A 27 -36.73 -8.75 20.02
C GLY A 27 -36.44 -10.22 19.72
N GLN A 28 -35.44 -10.53 18.89
CA GLN A 28 -34.99 -11.90 18.64
C GLN A 28 -34.04 -12.38 19.73
N ALA A 29 -34.01 -13.70 20.00
CA ALA A 29 -33.11 -14.30 20.99
C ALA A 29 -31.60 -14.01 20.73
N ARG A 30 -31.23 -13.80 19.45
CA ARG A 30 -29.86 -13.48 19.02
C ARG A 30 -29.49 -11.99 19.11
N PHE A 31 -30.40 -11.11 19.54
CA PHE A 31 -30.11 -9.68 19.69
C PHE A 31 -29.13 -9.43 20.85
N CYS A 32 -28.10 -8.61 20.63
CA CYS A 32 -27.16 -8.22 21.67
C CYS A 32 -27.52 -6.83 22.22
N PRO A 33 -28.13 -6.71 23.42
CA PRO A 33 -28.46 -5.41 23.99
C PRO A 33 -27.20 -4.65 24.41
N HIS A 34 -27.31 -3.32 24.53
CA HIS A 34 -26.19 -2.45 24.93
C HIS A 34 -25.53 -2.94 26.23
N LYS A 35 -26.29 -3.34 27.26
CA LYS A 35 -25.73 -3.83 28.52
C LYS A 35 -24.75 -5.00 28.34
N ARG A 36 -25.06 -5.94 27.44
CA ARG A 36 -24.17 -7.09 27.15
C ARG A 36 -22.93 -6.67 26.37
N LEU A 37 -23.11 -5.82 25.36
CA LEU A 37 -21.97 -5.32 24.58
C LEU A 37 -21.05 -4.44 25.43
N ASN A 38 -21.62 -3.54 26.25
CA ASN A 38 -20.86 -2.66 27.12
C ASN A 38 -20.10 -3.45 28.18
N ASN A 39 -20.66 -4.55 28.69
CA ASN A 39 -19.94 -5.44 29.59
C ASN A 39 -18.66 -5.99 28.93
N ALA A 40 -18.75 -6.46 27.69
CA ALA A 40 -17.57 -6.92 26.94
C ALA A 40 -16.59 -5.78 26.63
N PHE A 41 -17.10 -4.58 26.31
CA PHE A 41 -16.28 -3.39 26.09
C PHE A 41 -15.47 -3.01 27.34
N MET A 42 -16.12 -3.00 28.51
CA MET A 42 -15.48 -2.63 29.79
C MET A 42 -14.41 -3.61 30.25
N LEU A 43 -14.39 -4.86 29.75
CA LEU A 43 -13.28 -5.80 30.01
C LEU A 43 -11.96 -5.35 29.39
N HIS A 44 -12.02 -4.59 28.29
CA HIS A 44 -10.85 -4.16 27.52
C HIS A 44 -10.60 -2.65 27.59
N ALA A 45 -11.58 -1.87 28.02
CA ALA A 45 -11.44 -0.44 28.20
C ALA A 45 -10.64 -0.12 29.48
N SER A 46 -9.74 0.86 29.39
CA SER A 46 -9.10 1.43 30.58
C SER A 46 -10.12 2.17 31.43
N THR A 47 -10.03 2.04 32.76
CA THR A 47 -10.78 2.87 33.71
C THR A 47 -10.29 4.32 33.75
N SER A 48 -9.09 4.57 33.20
CA SER A 48 -8.48 5.90 33.07
C SER A 48 -8.13 6.15 31.58
N PRO A 49 -9.12 6.48 30.74
CA PRO A 49 -8.87 6.79 29.33
C PRO A 49 -8.07 8.08 29.15
N PHE A 50 -7.29 8.16 28.07
CA PHE A 50 -6.59 9.40 27.70
C PHE A 50 -7.52 10.30 26.87
N TYR A 51 -7.99 11.40 27.47
CA TYR A 51 -9.07 12.23 26.91
C TYR A 51 -8.77 12.82 25.53
N PRO A 52 -7.52 13.23 25.20
CA PRO A 52 -7.19 13.67 23.85
C PRO A 52 -7.44 12.62 22.75
N LEU A 53 -7.37 11.31 23.05
CA LEU A 53 -7.74 10.27 22.08
C LEU A 53 -9.25 10.30 21.78
N PHE A 54 -10.06 10.59 22.79
CA PHE A 54 -11.52 10.72 22.63
C PHE A 54 -11.86 11.99 21.87
N ALA A 55 -11.20 13.11 22.16
CA ALA A 55 -11.37 14.35 21.40
C ALA A 55 -10.98 14.16 19.93
N ALA A 56 -9.92 13.42 19.63
CA ALA A 56 -9.54 13.10 18.25
C ALA A 56 -10.64 12.31 17.52
N LEU A 57 -11.28 11.34 18.20
CA LEU A 57 -12.42 10.59 17.63
C LEU A 57 -13.65 11.46 17.36
N ASP A 58 -13.90 12.45 18.21
CA ASP A 58 -15.01 13.40 18.07
C ASP A 58 -14.77 14.37 16.89
N VAL A 59 -13.58 14.97 16.84
CA VAL A 59 -13.17 15.84 15.73
C VAL A 59 -13.15 15.09 14.41
N ASN A 60 -12.72 13.82 14.39
CA ASN A 60 -12.79 12.97 13.20
C ASN A 60 -14.22 12.86 12.66
N ALA A 61 -15.20 12.64 13.53
CA ALA A 61 -16.59 12.54 13.13
C ALA A 61 -17.06 13.87 12.50
N LYS A 62 -16.66 15.01 13.07
CA LYS A 62 -16.97 16.34 12.54
C LYS A 62 -16.30 16.64 11.20
N ILE A 63 -15.04 16.24 11.01
CA ILE A 63 -14.31 16.38 9.73
C ILE A 63 -15.05 15.67 8.59
N HIS A 64 -15.61 14.49 8.88
CA HIS A 64 -16.28 13.66 7.89
C HIS A 64 -17.78 13.96 7.76
N GLU A 65 -18.33 14.87 8.57
CA GLU A 65 -19.74 15.23 8.54
C GLU A 65 -20.07 16.09 7.31
N GLY A 66 -21.22 15.81 6.68
CA GLY A 66 -21.79 16.65 5.62
C GLY A 66 -21.06 16.58 4.28
N GLU A 67 -21.25 17.61 3.46
CA GLU A 67 -20.67 17.69 2.11
C GLU A 67 -19.18 18.02 2.11
N SER A 68 -18.70 18.79 3.09
CA SER A 68 -17.28 19.11 3.20
C SER A 68 -16.43 17.86 3.37
N GLY A 69 -16.83 16.92 4.23
CA GLY A 69 -16.13 15.65 4.42
C GLY A 69 -16.11 14.80 3.15
N ARG A 70 -17.22 14.78 2.39
CA ARG A 70 -17.28 14.08 1.09
C ARG A 70 -16.37 14.74 0.05
N ARG A 71 -16.33 16.07 0.01
CA ARG A 71 -15.48 16.84 -0.91
C ARG A 71 -14.00 16.57 -0.67
N LEU A 72 -13.55 16.53 0.59
CA LEU A 72 -12.17 16.21 0.96
C LEU A 72 -11.72 14.86 0.39
N TRP A 73 -12.57 13.84 0.47
CA TRP A 73 -12.26 12.52 -0.09
C TRP A 73 -12.36 12.48 -1.61
N ALA A 74 -13.30 13.20 -2.22
CA ALA A 74 -13.37 13.31 -3.68
C ALA A 74 -12.08 13.92 -4.25
N GLU A 75 -11.59 15.02 -3.66
CA GLU A 75 -10.32 15.65 -4.04
C GLU A 75 -9.13 14.68 -3.82
N CYS A 76 -9.12 13.92 -2.71
CA CYS A 76 -8.10 12.90 -2.46
C CYS A 76 -8.08 11.80 -3.53
N VAL A 77 -9.26 11.35 -3.99
CA VAL A 77 -9.39 10.35 -5.06
C VAL A 77 -8.88 10.90 -6.39
N GLU A 78 -9.26 12.13 -6.75
CA GLU A 78 -8.78 12.80 -7.97
C GLU A 78 -7.25 12.96 -7.95
N LEU A 79 -6.70 13.42 -6.82
CA LEU A 79 -5.26 13.54 -6.61
C LEU A 79 -4.55 12.18 -6.74
N GLY A 80 -5.13 11.12 -6.18
CA GLY A 80 -4.63 9.76 -6.34
C GLY A 80 -4.70 9.25 -7.79
N ILE A 81 -5.69 9.65 -8.57
CA ILE A 81 -5.81 9.31 -9.99
C ILE A 81 -4.73 10.03 -10.81
N GLU A 82 -4.57 11.34 -10.62
CA GLU A 82 -3.53 12.12 -11.31
C GLU A 82 -2.13 11.59 -11.00
N SER A 83 -1.88 11.20 -9.75
CA SER A 83 -0.61 10.59 -9.35
C SER A 83 -0.36 9.27 -10.08
N ARG A 84 -1.39 8.43 -10.26
CA ARG A 84 -1.27 7.18 -11.05
C ARG A 84 -0.96 7.48 -12.51
N LYS A 85 -1.60 8.48 -13.10
CA LYS A 85 -1.31 8.91 -14.48
C LYS A 85 0.11 9.43 -14.64
N ALA A 86 0.57 10.25 -13.70
CA ALA A 86 1.93 10.79 -13.69
C ALA A 86 2.97 9.65 -13.58
N ILE A 87 2.75 8.66 -12.72
CA ILE A 87 3.60 7.46 -12.64
C ILE A 87 3.58 6.69 -13.96
N LEU A 88 2.42 6.46 -14.56
CA LEU A 88 2.32 5.75 -15.85
C LEU A 88 3.06 6.48 -16.99
N ALA A 89 3.06 7.81 -16.97
CA ALA A 89 3.72 8.65 -17.97
C ALA A 89 5.23 8.76 -17.77
N ARG A 90 5.72 8.72 -16.52
CA ARG A 90 7.13 8.96 -16.18
C ARG A 90 7.93 7.68 -15.92
N CYS A 91 7.29 6.64 -15.43
CA CYS A 91 7.92 5.38 -15.04
C CYS A 91 7.58 4.26 -16.03
N LYS A 92 8.52 3.36 -16.31
CA LYS A 92 8.31 2.17 -17.15
C LYS A 92 8.19 0.90 -16.29
N LEU A 93 9.01 0.80 -15.25
CA LEU A 93 9.16 -0.37 -14.37
C LEU A 93 8.12 -0.36 -13.24
N PHE A 94 7.85 0.80 -12.64
CA PHE A 94 6.90 0.92 -11.53
C PHE A 94 5.50 1.23 -12.06
N ARG A 95 4.54 0.34 -11.79
CA ARG A 95 3.18 0.46 -12.33
C ARG A 95 2.13 0.46 -11.21
N PRO A 96 1.13 1.36 -11.26
CA PRO A 96 0.02 1.30 -10.32
C PRO A 96 -0.82 0.03 -10.56
N PHE A 97 -1.26 -0.60 -9.48
CA PHE A 97 -2.08 -1.81 -9.52
C PHE A 97 -3.54 -1.47 -9.81
N ILE A 98 -3.82 -1.22 -11.09
CA ILE A 98 -5.13 -0.87 -11.65
C ILE A 98 -5.35 -1.61 -12.98
N PRO A 99 -6.59 -1.70 -13.50
CA PRO A 99 -6.84 -2.25 -14.82
C PRO A 99 -6.03 -1.47 -15.89
N PRO A 100 -5.29 -2.15 -16.78
CA PRO A 100 -4.51 -1.47 -17.81
C PRO A 100 -5.38 -0.87 -18.92
N VAL A 101 -6.48 -1.56 -19.26
CA VAL A 101 -7.43 -1.19 -20.32
C VAL A 101 -8.84 -1.34 -19.77
N VAL A 102 -9.69 -0.36 -20.04
CA VAL A 102 -11.13 -0.35 -19.71
C VAL A 102 -11.89 0.08 -20.97
N ASP A 103 -12.90 -0.70 -21.37
CA ASP A 103 -13.71 -0.47 -22.58
C ASP A 103 -12.87 -0.20 -23.86
N GLY A 104 -11.76 -0.93 -24.02
CA GLY A 104 -10.88 -0.84 -25.20
C GLY A 104 -9.92 0.35 -25.22
N LYS A 105 -9.88 1.17 -24.16
CA LYS A 105 -8.98 2.34 -24.04
C LYS A 105 -8.11 2.22 -22.79
N LEU A 106 -6.89 2.77 -22.84
CA LEU A 106 -5.98 2.79 -21.69
C LEU A 106 -6.59 3.57 -20.53
N TRP A 107 -6.39 3.10 -19.31
CA TRP A 107 -6.98 3.70 -18.11
C TRP A 107 -6.62 5.19 -17.95
N GLN A 108 -5.36 5.54 -18.19
CA GLN A 108 -4.86 6.90 -18.03
C GLN A 108 -5.40 7.90 -19.05
N ASP A 109 -5.96 7.43 -20.17
CA ASP A 109 -6.44 8.29 -21.24
C ASP A 109 -7.87 8.82 -20.98
N TYR A 110 -8.54 8.32 -19.93
CA TYR A 110 -9.85 8.82 -19.51
C TYR A 110 -9.72 10.10 -18.67
N PRO A 111 -10.67 11.05 -18.74
CA PRO A 111 -10.69 12.21 -17.85
C PRO A 111 -10.78 11.80 -16.38
N THR A 112 -10.06 12.51 -15.51
CA THR A 112 -9.99 12.16 -14.08
C THR A 112 -11.33 12.23 -13.37
N SER A 113 -12.19 13.18 -13.73
CA SER A 113 -13.55 13.25 -13.21
C SER A 113 -14.40 12.01 -13.55
N VAL A 114 -14.17 11.40 -14.71
CA VAL A 114 -14.84 10.15 -15.13
C VAL A 114 -14.29 8.97 -14.32
N LEU A 115 -12.96 8.89 -14.19
CA LEU A 115 -12.30 7.86 -13.37
C LEU A 115 -12.77 7.93 -11.90
N ALA A 116 -12.90 9.12 -11.33
CA ALA A 116 -13.29 9.33 -9.93
C ALA A 116 -14.76 9.01 -9.64
N SER A 117 -15.64 9.10 -10.64
CA SER A 117 -17.09 8.93 -10.49
C SER A 117 -17.59 7.54 -10.86
N ASP A 118 -16.77 6.71 -11.52
CA ASP A 118 -17.17 5.40 -12.01
C ASP A 118 -16.30 4.27 -11.45
N ARG A 119 -16.95 3.35 -10.73
CA ARG A 119 -16.29 2.19 -10.08
C ARG A 119 -15.67 1.21 -11.07
N ARG A 120 -16.10 1.20 -12.33
CA ARG A 120 -15.61 0.25 -13.36
C ARG A 120 -14.10 0.37 -13.56
N PHE A 121 -13.55 1.58 -13.41
CA PHE A 121 -12.12 1.85 -13.49
C PHE A 121 -11.29 1.28 -12.34
N PHE A 122 -11.94 0.78 -11.30
CA PHE A 122 -11.33 0.14 -10.14
C PHE A 122 -11.87 -1.29 -9.94
N SER A 123 -12.57 -1.88 -10.90
CA SER A 123 -13.19 -3.21 -10.72
C SER A 123 -12.22 -4.35 -11.01
N PHE A 124 -12.34 -5.45 -10.27
CA PHE A 124 -11.63 -6.69 -10.57
C PHE A 124 -12.51 -7.59 -11.44
N GLU A 125 -12.38 -7.46 -12.76
CA GLU A 125 -13.16 -8.25 -13.72
C GLU A 125 -12.81 -9.75 -13.65
N PRO A 126 -13.79 -10.66 -13.62
CA PRO A 126 -13.54 -12.11 -13.59
C PRO A 126 -12.61 -12.58 -14.71
N GLY A 127 -11.55 -13.29 -14.34
CA GLY A 127 -10.58 -13.85 -15.29
C GLY A 127 -9.62 -12.82 -15.90
N ALA A 128 -9.64 -11.56 -15.48
CA ALA A 128 -8.68 -10.58 -15.95
C ALA A 128 -7.28 -10.90 -15.42
N LYS A 129 -6.33 -11.05 -16.35
CA LYS A 129 -4.97 -11.52 -16.04
C LYS A 129 -4.16 -10.54 -15.18
N TRP A 130 -4.39 -9.23 -15.31
CA TRP A 130 -3.57 -8.20 -14.68
C TRP A 130 -3.52 -8.30 -13.14
N HIS A 131 -4.59 -8.78 -12.51
CA HIS A 131 -4.68 -8.88 -11.05
C HIS A 131 -4.35 -10.28 -10.50
N GLY A 132 -4.30 -11.32 -11.35
CA GLY A 132 -3.88 -12.67 -10.95
C GLY A 132 -4.74 -13.36 -9.89
N PHE A 133 -6.02 -13.00 -9.77
CA PHE A 133 -6.96 -13.60 -8.80
C PHE A 133 -7.93 -14.55 -9.49
N GLU A 134 -8.02 -15.78 -8.98
CA GLU A 134 -8.98 -16.79 -9.43
C GLU A 134 -10.28 -16.75 -8.60
N GLY A 135 -11.40 -17.12 -9.22
CA GLY A 135 -12.68 -17.28 -8.52
C GLY A 135 -13.41 -15.98 -8.16
N TYR A 136 -13.01 -14.84 -8.71
CA TYR A 136 -13.71 -13.57 -8.53
C TYR A 136 -14.97 -13.51 -9.40
N ALA A 137 -16.08 -13.04 -8.83
CA ALA A 137 -17.31 -12.75 -9.56
C ALA A 137 -17.38 -11.26 -9.96
N ALA A 138 -18.19 -10.97 -10.98
CA ALA A 138 -18.42 -9.60 -11.44
C ALA A 138 -19.04 -8.75 -10.32
N ASP A 139 -18.66 -7.47 -10.26
CA ASP A 139 -19.13 -6.49 -9.25
C ASP A 139 -18.89 -6.90 -7.77
N GLN A 140 -18.01 -7.87 -7.52
CA GLN A 140 -17.77 -8.37 -6.16
C GLN A 140 -16.65 -7.61 -5.45
N TYR A 141 -15.57 -7.27 -6.16
CA TYR A 141 -14.36 -6.69 -5.59
C TYR A 141 -13.90 -5.47 -6.38
N PHE A 142 -13.36 -4.50 -5.66
CA PHE A 142 -12.86 -3.24 -6.21
C PHE A 142 -11.50 -2.89 -5.60
N VAL A 143 -10.62 -2.31 -6.41
CA VAL A 143 -9.40 -1.64 -6.00
C VAL A 143 -9.78 -0.42 -5.17
N ASP A 144 -9.13 -0.26 -4.02
CA ASP A 144 -9.30 0.92 -3.18
C ASP A 144 -8.54 2.12 -3.81
N PRO A 145 -9.22 3.19 -4.26
CA PRO A 145 -8.58 4.31 -4.93
C PRO A 145 -7.64 5.09 -4.00
N CYS A 146 -7.83 5.00 -2.68
CA CYS A 146 -7.00 5.66 -1.67
C CYS A 146 -5.84 4.78 -1.20
N LYS A 147 -5.62 3.63 -1.83
CA LYS A 147 -4.40 2.82 -1.68
C LYS A 147 -3.59 2.90 -2.96
N LEU A 148 -2.52 3.69 -2.94
CA LEU A 148 -1.57 3.77 -4.04
C LEU A 148 -0.61 2.59 -3.95
N LEU A 149 -1.06 1.45 -4.46
CA LEU A 149 -0.28 0.23 -4.58
C LEU A 149 0.47 0.25 -5.92
N LEU A 150 1.79 0.11 -5.87
CA LEU A 150 2.64 -0.03 -7.04
C LEU A 150 3.24 -1.43 -7.08
N THR A 151 3.33 -2.01 -8.27
CA THR A 151 4.07 -3.24 -8.53
C THR A 151 5.46 -2.92 -9.06
N THR A 152 6.45 -3.71 -8.67
CA THR A 152 7.82 -3.65 -9.18
C THR A 152 8.09 -4.86 -10.09
N PRO A 153 9.03 -4.76 -11.06
CA PRO A 153 9.39 -5.88 -11.94
C PRO A 153 9.83 -7.12 -11.17
N GLY A 154 9.57 -8.29 -11.74
CA GLY A 154 10.03 -9.58 -11.22
C GLY A 154 8.98 -10.68 -11.25
N ILE A 155 7.70 -10.35 -11.44
CA ILE A 155 6.62 -11.32 -11.63
C ILE A 155 5.85 -10.94 -12.90
N ASN A 156 5.62 -11.91 -13.77
CA ASN A 156 4.77 -11.75 -14.94
C ASN A 156 3.31 -11.99 -14.53
N ALA A 157 2.47 -10.97 -14.63
CA ALA A 157 1.05 -11.06 -14.26
C ALA A 157 0.25 -12.03 -15.14
N GLU A 158 0.64 -12.23 -16.40
CA GLU A 158 -0.08 -13.11 -17.33
C GLU A 158 0.17 -14.60 -17.06
N THR A 159 1.40 -14.95 -16.67
CA THR A 159 1.80 -16.33 -16.43
C THR A 159 1.83 -16.70 -14.96
N GLY A 160 1.93 -15.70 -14.06
CA GLY A 160 2.17 -15.90 -12.63
C GLY A 160 3.60 -16.34 -12.28
N GLU A 161 4.50 -16.40 -13.27
CA GLU A 161 5.88 -16.84 -13.08
C GLU A 161 6.82 -15.68 -12.80
N TYR A 162 7.98 -16.00 -12.23
CA TYR A 162 9.05 -15.03 -12.05
C TYR A 162 9.74 -14.70 -13.37
N SER A 163 10.01 -13.43 -13.60
CA SER A 163 10.80 -12.95 -14.75
C SER A 163 12.30 -13.10 -14.50
N ASP A 164 13.13 -13.08 -15.54
CA ASP A 164 14.60 -13.14 -15.37
C ASP A 164 15.16 -11.91 -14.64
N PHE A 165 14.54 -10.75 -14.88
CA PHE A 165 14.86 -9.48 -14.25
C PHE A 165 13.80 -9.11 -13.21
N GLY A 166 14.26 -8.66 -12.03
CA GLY A 166 13.38 -8.14 -11.00
C GLY A 166 14.02 -7.07 -10.12
N VAL A 167 13.17 -6.17 -9.64
CA VAL A 167 13.54 -5.10 -8.70
C VAL A 167 12.79 -5.36 -7.40
N PRO A 168 13.45 -5.88 -6.36
CA PRO A 168 12.81 -6.08 -5.06
C PRO A 168 12.30 -4.76 -4.48
N ALA A 169 11.03 -4.74 -4.06
CA ALA A 169 10.42 -3.52 -3.53
C ALA A 169 11.10 -3.02 -2.24
N THR A 170 11.81 -3.89 -1.51
CA THR A 170 12.65 -3.50 -0.37
C THR A 170 13.76 -2.53 -0.75
N ILE A 171 14.41 -2.70 -1.90
CA ILE A 171 15.49 -1.80 -2.34
C ILE A 171 14.92 -0.42 -2.64
N LEU A 172 13.81 -0.36 -3.37
CA LEU A 172 13.06 0.87 -3.62
C LEU A 172 12.62 1.53 -2.29
N ALA A 173 12.09 0.75 -1.34
CA ALA A 173 11.66 1.27 -0.05
C ALA A 173 12.81 1.89 0.76
N HIS A 174 14.02 1.31 0.71
CA HIS A 174 15.20 1.92 1.33
C HIS A 174 15.62 3.21 0.63
N TYR A 175 15.62 3.23 -0.71
CA TYR A 175 15.95 4.43 -1.49
C TYR A 175 15.00 5.58 -1.16
N LEU A 176 13.69 5.31 -1.15
CA LEU A 176 12.69 6.32 -0.82
C LEU A 176 12.86 6.85 0.60
N ARG A 177 13.14 5.98 1.59
CA ARG A 177 13.37 6.41 2.98
C ARG A 177 14.60 7.29 3.13
N GLU A 178 15.70 6.97 2.44
CA GLU A 178 16.91 7.82 2.42
C GLU A 178 16.62 9.20 1.81
N ASN A 179 15.62 9.30 0.93
CA ASN A 179 15.14 10.54 0.33
C ASN A 179 13.88 11.12 1.01
N GLY A 180 13.60 10.74 2.26
CA GLY A 180 12.55 11.34 3.09
C GLY A 180 11.12 10.87 2.81
N ILE A 181 10.94 9.83 1.99
CA ILE A 181 9.63 9.26 1.65
C ILE A 181 9.48 7.90 2.34
N VAL A 182 8.49 7.80 3.24
CA VAL A 182 8.23 6.57 3.99
C VAL A 182 7.02 5.84 3.39
N PRO A 183 7.21 4.66 2.76
CA PRO A 183 6.08 3.83 2.36
C PRO A 183 5.42 3.19 3.59
N GLU A 184 4.12 2.91 3.50
CA GLU A 184 3.38 2.19 4.54
C GLU A 184 3.87 0.75 4.65
N LYS A 185 3.97 0.07 3.51
CA LYS A 185 4.37 -1.32 3.43
C LYS A 185 5.15 -1.56 2.14
N CYS A 186 6.13 -2.46 2.20
CA CYS A 186 6.72 -3.09 1.03
C CYS A 186 6.69 -4.61 1.22
N ASP A 187 6.22 -5.32 0.21
CA ASP A 187 6.32 -6.78 0.11
C ASP A 187 7.50 -7.13 -0.83
N LEU A 188 7.47 -8.28 -1.50
CA LEU A 188 8.56 -8.69 -2.39
C LEU A 188 8.60 -7.85 -3.68
N ASN A 189 7.47 -7.71 -4.37
CA ASN A 189 7.35 -7.04 -5.66
C ASN A 189 6.26 -5.95 -5.66
N SER A 190 5.94 -5.41 -4.49
CA SER A 190 4.97 -4.33 -4.37
C SER A 190 5.28 -3.39 -3.21
N ILE A 191 4.89 -2.13 -3.38
CA ILE A 191 5.06 -1.06 -2.40
C ILE A 191 3.76 -0.27 -2.30
N LEU A 192 3.38 0.10 -1.08
CA LEU A 192 2.09 0.71 -0.78
C LEU A 192 2.27 2.06 -0.10
N PHE A 193 1.51 3.05 -0.59
CA PHE A 193 1.32 4.35 0.05
C PHE A 193 -0.17 4.54 0.37
N LEU A 194 -0.46 5.04 1.57
CA LEU A 194 -1.82 5.36 1.99
C LEU A 194 -2.14 6.80 1.61
N LEU A 195 -3.24 7.00 0.91
CA LEU A 195 -3.74 8.33 0.59
C LEU A 195 -4.83 8.71 1.58
N THR A 196 -4.77 9.95 2.06
CA THR A 196 -5.80 10.61 2.86
C THR A 196 -5.95 12.04 2.37
N PRO A 197 -6.97 12.80 2.80
CA PRO A 197 -7.08 14.22 2.47
C PRO A 197 -5.93 15.10 2.98
N ALA A 198 -4.96 14.56 3.73
CA ALA A 198 -3.74 15.25 4.12
C ALA A 198 -2.66 15.28 3.02
N GLU A 199 -2.85 14.54 1.92
CA GLU A 199 -1.91 14.52 0.80
C GLU A 199 -2.02 15.79 -0.05
N SER A 200 -0.91 16.19 -0.68
CA SER A 200 -0.85 17.35 -1.59
C SER A 200 -0.24 16.96 -2.94
N HIS A 201 -0.47 17.81 -3.95
CA HIS A 201 0.09 17.64 -5.29
C HIS A 201 1.62 17.62 -5.25
N GLU A 202 2.24 18.50 -4.47
CA GLU A 202 3.68 18.63 -4.35
C GLU A 202 4.31 17.36 -3.76
N LYS A 203 3.69 16.82 -2.70
CA LYS A 203 4.17 15.60 -2.04
C LYS A 203 4.12 14.39 -2.97
N LEU A 204 3.05 14.24 -3.74
CA LEU A 204 2.93 13.14 -4.70
C LEU A 204 3.79 13.36 -5.95
N ALA A 205 3.96 14.60 -6.42
CA ALA A 205 4.90 14.92 -7.48
C ALA A 205 6.35 14.57 -7.08
N GLN A 206 6.74 14.85 -5.83
CA GLN A 206 8.03 14.43 -5.30
C GLN A 206 8.18 12.90 -5.31
N LEU A 207 7.14 12.15 -4.95
CA LEU A 207 7.14 10.68 -5.05
C LEU A 207 7.37 10.23 -6.49
N VAL A 208 6.65 10.80 -7.47
CA VAL A 208 6.82 10.45 -8.89
C VAL A 208 8.24 10.74 -9.36
N GLU A 209 8.80 11.88 -8.99
CA GLU A 209 10.18 12.25 -9.34
C GLU A 209 11.20 11.27 -8.76
N MET A 210 11.07 10.90 -7.48
CA MET A 210 11.95 9.91 -6.86
C MET A 210 11.83 8.53 -7.50
N LEU A 211 10.63 8.12 -7.93
CA LEU A 211 10.44 6.87 -8.66
C LEU A 211 11.16 6.89 -10.01
N ALA A 212 11.02 7.98 -10.77
CA ALA A 212 11.69 8.15 -12.06
C ALA A 212 13.22 8.19 -11.92
N GLN A 213 13.74 8.91 -10.93
CA GLN A 213 15.19 8.95 -10.64
C GLN A 213 15.74 7.58 -10.24
N PHE A 214 15.00 6.83 -9.42
CA PHE A 214 15.40 5.46 -9.09
C PHE A 214 15.42 4.54 -10.31
N GLU A 215 14.48 4.74 -11.24
CA GLU A 215 14.47 4.01 -12.51
C GLU A 215 15.67 4.36 -13.40
N GLN A 216 16.05 5.65 -13.45
CA GLN A 216 17.26 6.08 -14.16
C GLN A 216 18.51 5.41 -13.58
N HIS A 217 18.63 5.31 -12.25
CA HIS A 217 19.73 4.58 -11.61
C HIS A 217 19.77 3.10 -11.99
N ILE A 218 18.62 2.47 -12.23
CA ILE A 218 18.53 1.09 -12.71
C ILE A 218 18.98 1.01 -14.18
N GLU A 219 18.52 1.93 -15.03
CA GLU A 219 18.89 1.98 -16.45
C GLU A 219 20.39 2.22 -16.63
N ASP A 220 21.00 3.06 -15.79
CA ASP A 220 22.43 3.41 -15.84
C ASP A 220 23.34 2.38 -15.14
N ASP A 221 22.78 1.32 -14.55
CA ASP A 221 23.50 0.37 -13.67
C ASP A 221 24.35 1.08 -12.61
N SER A 222 23.77 2.12 -11.98
CA SER A 222 24.47 2.95 -11.00
C SER A 222 24.98 2.11 -9.82
N PRO A 223 26.18 2.38 -9.29
CA PRO A 223 26.69 1.68 -8.12
C PRO A 223 25.71 1.77 -6.94
N LEU A 224 25.41 0.65 -6.29
CA LEU A 224 24.49 0.64 -5.14
C LEU A 224 24.92 1.59 -4.03
N ALA A 225 26.23 1.86 -3.89
CA ALA A 225 26.78 2.83 -2.94
C ALA A 225 26.33 4.27 -3.19
N GLU A 226 25.99 4.62 -4.43
CA GLU A 226 25.47 5.94 -4.79
C GLU A 226 23.96 6.00 -4.55
N VAL A 227 23.26 4.89 -4.80
CA VAL A 227 21.80 4.78 -4.67
C VAL A 227 21.36 4.61 -3.22
N LEU A 228 22.05 3.79 -2.42
CA LEU A 228 21.73 3.48 -1.02
C LEU A 228 22.92 3.74 -0.09
N ARG A 229 23.23 5.02 0.13
CA ARG A 229 24.40 5.46 0.90
C ARG A 229 24.33 5.03 2.37
N ALA A 230 23.18 5.22 3.01
CA ALA A 230 23.03 4.91 4.43
C ALA A 230 22.99 3.40 4.69
N PHE A 231 22.31 2.65 3.81
CA PHE A 231 22.26 1.18 3.88
C PHE A 231 23.65 0.54 3.79
N ILE A 232 24.49 0.97 2.84
CA ILE A 232 25.84 0.41 2.68
C ILE A 232 26.77 0.77 3.83
N THR A 233 26.62 1.96 4.41
CA THR A 233 27.41 2.34 5.59
C THR A 233 27.12 1.42 6.77
N ASN A 234 25.84 1.08 7.01
CA ASN A 234 25.43 0.15 8.05
C ASN A 234 25.88 -1.30 7.79
N ILE A 235 25.86 -1.74 6.53
CA ILE A 235 26.32 -3.09 6.15
C ILE A 235 27.84 -3.22 6.22
N ARG A 236 28.61 -2.18 5.89
CA ARG A 236 30.07 -2.19 6.06
C ARG A 236 30.48 -2.42 7.51
N CYS A 237 29.68 -1.96 8.48
CA CYS A 237 29.86 -2.28 9.89
C CYS A 237 29.57 -3.76 10.22
N ALA A 238 28.55 -4.35 9.61
CA ALA A 238 28.18 -5.75 9.85
C ALA A 238 29.10 -6.77 9.16
N ILE A 239 29.74 -6.39 8.04
CA ILE A 239 30.66 -7.25 7.25
C ILE A 239 32.13 -7.01 7.61
N ALA A 240 32.46 -6.08 8.52
CA ALA A 240 33.83 -5.85 8.97
C ALA A 240 34.50 -7.08 9.63
N THR A 241 33.75 -8.17 9.90
CA THR A 241 34.27 -9.47 10.35
C THR A 241 34.50 -10.49 9.22
N THR A 242 34.27 -10.14 7.94
CA THR A 242 34.64 -10.99 6.79
C THR A 242 35.12 -10.15 5.59
N PRO A 243 36.39 -10.22 5.20
CA PRO A 243 36.94 -9.35 4.17
C PRO A 243 36.58 -9.88 2.78
N CYS A 244 35.50 -9.37 2.18
CA CYS A 244 35.25 -9.56 0.75
C CYS A 244 34.88 -8.23 0.09
N ALA A 245 35.91 -7.43 -0.20
CA ALA A 245 35.79 -6.16 -0.91
C ALA A 245 35.18 -6.29 -2.33
N SER A 246 35.11 -7.51 -2.89
CA SER A 246 34.51 -7.76 -4.21
C SER A 246 32.98 -7.86 -4.18
N CYS A 247 32.35 -8.22 -3.05
CA CYS A 247 30.89 -8.27 -2.95
C CYS A 247 30.25 -6.88 -2.95
N VAL A 248 30.89 -5.88 -2.34
CA VAL A 248 30.34 -4.51 -2.24
C VAL A 248 30.33 -3.79 -3.59
N ARG A 249 31.23 -4.14 -4.52
CA ARG A 249 31.26 -3.55 -5.88
C ARG A 249 30.29 -4.22 -6.87
N ARG A 250 29.68 -5.35 -6.51
CA ARG A 250 28.81 -6.17 -7.38
C ARG A 250 27.44 -6.47 -6.78
N CYS A 251 26.98 -5.70 -5.80
CA CYS A 251 25.58 -5.72 -5.41
C CYS A 251 24.79 -4.88 -6.42
N THR A 252 24.32 -5.52 -7.49
CA THR A 252 23.45 -4.88 -8.47
C THR A 252 22.08 -4.56 -7.84
N ILE A 253 21.47 -3.45 -8.23
CA ILE A 253 20.11 -3.05 -7.78
C ILE A 253 19.07 -4.12 -8.17
N CYS A 254 19.36 -4.87 -9.22
CA CYS A 254 18.48 -5.86 -9.81
C CYS A 254 19.00 -7.27 -9.51
N MET A 255 18.08 -8.21 -9.27
CA MET A 255 18.42 -9.61 -9.04
C MET A 255 18.04 -10.46 -10.25
N SER A 256 18.91 -11.40 -10.62
CA SER A 256 18.50 -12.54 -11.44
C SER A 256 17.63 -13.47 -10.60
N VAL A 257 16.37 -13.64 -10.99
CA VAL A 257 15.36 -14.27 -10.13
C VAL A 257 15.55 -15.80 -10.00
N SER A 258 16.55 -16.38 -10.68
CA SER A 258 17.03 -17.74 -10.44
C SER A 258 17.47 -17.99 -8.99
N THR A 259 17.92 -16.94 -8.27
CA THR A 259 18.22 -16.99 -6.83
C THR A 259 16.98 -17.02 -5.92
N SER A 260 15.80 -16.63 -6.42
CA SER A 260 14.54 -16.59 -5.66
C SER A 260 13.90 -17.97 -5.45
N LYS A 261 14.14 -18.93 -6.37
CA LYS A 261 13.72 -20.35 -6.18
C LYS A 261 14.33 -20.93 -4.90
N THR A 262 15.52 -20.50 -4.51
CA THR A 262 16.21 -20.90 -3.28
C THR A 262 15.64 -20.21 -2.04
N TYR A 263 15.18 -18.97 -2.18
CA TYR A 263 14.54 -18.22 -1.09
C TYR A 263 13.17 -18.81 -0.71
N LYS A 264 12.39 -19.27 -1.70
CA LYS A 264 11.13 -20.00 -1.48
C LYS A 264 11.34 -21.29 -0.68
N LYS A 265 12.44 -22.04 -0.93
CA LYS A 265 12.82 -23.24 -0.15
C LYS A 265 13.19 -22.93 1.30
N ARG A 266 13.81 -21.77 1.58
CA ARG A 266 14.16 -21.35 2.95
C ARG A 266 12.94 -20.84 3.74
N CYS A 267 12.04 -20.07 3.13
CA CYS A 267 10.83 -19.60 3.79
C CYS A 267 9.75 -20.69 3.95
N SER A 268 9.70 -21.70 3.08
CA SER A 268 8.82 -22.86 3.31
C SER A 268 9.28 -23.74 4.48
N ALA A 269 10.56 -23.67 4.85
CA ALA A 269 11.12 -24.41 5.99
C ALA A 269 10.85 -23.75 7.35
N SER A 270 10.37 -22.51 7.40
CA SER A 270 10.11 -21.77 8.66
C SER A 270 8.65 -21.81 9.14
N ARG A 271 7.81 -22.69 8.59
CA ARG A 271 6.46 -22.95 9.14
C ARG A 271 6.48 -24.12 10.14
N VAL A 272 6.98 -23.89 11.35
CA VAL A 272 6.56 -24.46 12.66
C VAL A 272 7.19 -23.53 13.71
N SER A 273 6.46 -22.65 14.38
CA SER A 273 5.63 -22.98 15.53
C SER A 273 4.48 -21.99 15.71
N ARG A 274 3.28 -22.55 15.88
CA ARG A 274 2.18 -21.86 16.54
C ARG A 274 2.47 -21.86 18.03
N GLN A 275 2.44 -20.70 18.68
CA GLN A 275 2.15 -20.59 20.10
C GLN A 275 1.36 -19.30 20.34
N TRP A 276 0.09 -19.52 20.72
CA TRP A 276 -0.97 -18.62 21.17
C TRP A 276 -1.64 -17.73 20.11
#